data_AF-A0A2E0A088-F1
#
_entry.id   AF-A0A2E0A088-F1
#
_cell.length_a   1.000
_cell.length_b   1.000
_cell.length_c   1.000
_cell.angle_alpha   90.00
_cell.angle_beta   90.00
_cell.angle_gamma   90.00
#
_symmetry.space_group_name_H-M   'P 1'
#
loop_
_entity.id
_entity.type
_entity.pdbx_description
1 polymer ?
#
loop_
_entity_poly.entity_id
_entity_poly.type
_entity_poly.pdbx_seq_one_letter_code
_entity_poly.pdbx_strand_id
1 'polypeptide(L)'
;MGMAPIRYAYDDAGAPVLSDVTDCLYQILKACLVDGYGGKSAAGWSVVYDDWSGSGVFTITNALQTFVLGLKKFSGSIYGPGIFICEAMINASTPVNARSGRYYLSSLDDLTEAGEFQRGQFYNLPNAGQFVMYANDNAFHLFSGPTGDLFNSHNTDGDDICFWGSGAMFNAQGLADGDLGNGAVWVGNYRRYQSSSPGYTVMTDYSSNWHGTQFYSDGSAALSETWMQLQPFSQSTYNATINISGSRYLPLAPAMALSRSDNADIGIVPGLYSCPQIVSYQQSIARSVLRQYFDTSLQTLKDTIELGGKTFTACNLGWDIYGMISLEPEDWL
;
A
#
# COMPACT_ATOMS: atom_id res chain seq x y z
N MET A 1 10.68 -2.73 -20.21
CA MET A 1 9.92 -1.49 -19.93
C MET A 1 8.69 -1.93 -19.18
N GLY A 2 8.37 -1.28 -18.06
CA GLY A 2 7.23 -1.64 -17.23
C GLY A 2 5.94 -1.39 -17.99
N MET A 3 4.86 -2.02 -17.57
CA MET A 3 3.52 -1.66 -18.06
C MET A 3 2.98 -0.47 -17.26
N ALA A 4 2.26 0.43 -17.93
CA ALA A 4 1.48 1.45 -17.25
C ALA A 4 0.48 0.79 -16.30
N PRO A 5 0.18 1.41 -15.15
CA PRO A 5 -0.77 0.84 -14.21
C PRO A 5 -2.18 0.85 -14.80
N ILE A 6 -2.92 -0.20 -14.51
CA ILE A 6 -4.35 -0.27 -14.75
C ILE A 6 -5.05 0.23 -13.50
N ARG A 7 -6.00 1.16 -13.67
CA ARG A 7 -6.93 1.57 -12.62
C ARG A 7 -8.08 0.56 -12.55
N TYR A 8 -8.28 -0.03 -11.38
CA TYR A 8 -9.45 -0.83 -11.00
C TYR A 8 -10.23 -0.08 -9.93
N ALA A 9 -11.56 -0.15 -9.95
CA ALA A 9 -12.40 0.53 -8.99
C ALA A 9 -13.70 -0.24 -8.74
N TYR A 10 -14.27 -0.04 -7.56
CA TYR A 10 -15.51 -0.70 -7.15
C TYR A 10 -16.72 -0.39 -8.04
N ASP A 11 -16.69 0.73 -8.76
CA ASP A 11 -17.77 1.20 -9.64
C ASP A 11 -17.56 0.81 -11.12
N ASP A 12 -16.49 0.07 -11.42
CA ASP A 12 -16.26 -0.47 -12.75
C ASP A 12 -17.28 -1.57 -13.10
N ALA A 13 -17.63 -1.66 -14.38
CA ALA A 13 -18.49 -2.72 -14.86
C ALA A 13 -17.85 -4.11 -14.60
N GLY A 14 -18.55 -4.94 -13.81
CA GLY A 14 -18.09 -6.28 -13.46
C GLY A 14 -17.15 -6.34 -12.25
N ALA A 15 -16.90 -5.22 -11.55
CA ALA A 15 -16.11 -5.22 -10.33
C ALA A 15 -16.65 -6.22 -9.30
N PRO A 16 -15.78 -6.82 -8.45
CA PRO A 16 -16.21 -7.78 -7.44
C PRO A 16 -17.19 -7.15 -6.45
N VAL A 17 -18.30 -7.86 -6.19
CA VAL A 17 -19.28 -7.45 -5.18
C VAL A 17 -18.81 -7.96 -3.82
N LEU A 18 -18.32 -7.03 -3.00
CA LEU A 18 -17.76 -7.33 -1.68
C LEU A 18 -18.89 -7.53 -0.66
N SER A 19 -19.01 -8.72 -0.10
CA SER A 19 -20.10 -9.08 0.84
C SER A 19 -19.64 -9.47 2.25
N ASP A 20 -18.35 -9.76 2.43
CA ASP A 20 -17.78 -10.23 3.70
C ASP A 20 -16.39 -9.60 3.91
N VAL A 21 -16.19 -8.87 5.03
CA VAL A 21 -14.90 -8.21 5.36
C VAL A 21 -13.76 -9.19 5.27
N THR A 22 -14.00 -10.44 5.71
CA THR A 22 -12.97 -11.45 5.82
C THR A 22 -12.44 -11.86 4.45
N ASP A 23 -13.27 -11.74 3.41
CA ASP A 23 -12.97 -12.14 2.04
C ASP A 23 -12.69 -10.96 1.10
N CYS A 24 -13.02 -9.72 1.50
CA CYS A 24 -12.88 -8.53 0.66
C CYS A 24 -11.49 -8.41 0.02
N LEU A 25 -10.41 -8.57 0.82
CA LEU A 25 -9.06 -8.42 0.28
C LEU A 25 -8.75 -9.48 -0.77
N TYR A 26 -9.09 -10.73 -0.47
CA TYR A 26 -8.91 -11.85 -1.39
C TYR A 26 -9.64 -11.60 -2.71
N GLN A 27 -10.91 -11.20 -2.63
CA GLN A 27 -11.75 -10.94 -3.81
C GLN A 27 -11.19 -9.79 -4.66
N ILE A 28 -10.78 -8.68 -4.03
CA ILE A 28 -10.16 -7.54 -4.74
C ILE A 28 -8.86 -7.97 -5.42
N LEU A 29 -7.94 -8.60 -4.68
CA LEU A 29 -6.64 -8.99 -5.23
C LEU A 29 -6.78 -9.99 -6.37
N LYS A 30 -7.60 -11.02 -6.19
CA LYS A 30 -7.81 -12.05 -7.21
C LYS A 30 -8.43 -11.43 -8.47
N ALA A 31 -9.47 -10.60 -8.32
CA ALA A 31 -10.13 -9.96 -9.45
C ALA A 31 -9.22 -8.95 -10.18
N CYS A 32 -8.44 -8.13 -9.45
CA CYS A 32 -7.63 -7.07 -10.08
C CYS A 32 -6.28 -7.59 -10.60
N LEU A 33 -5.61 -8.45 -9.83
CA LEU A 33 -4.22 -8.84 -10.12
C LEU A 33 -4.12 -10.12 -10.96
N VAL A 34 -5.06 -11.06 -10.83
CA VAL A 34 -4.98 -12.41 -11.41
C VAL A 34 -6.01 -12.63 -12.52
N ASP A 35 -7.29 -12.43 -12.23
CA ASP A 35 -8.38 -12.88 -13.12
C ASP A 35 -8.82 -11.78 -14.10
N GLY A 36 -8.73 -10.50 -13.70
CA GLY A 36 -9.44 -9.41 -14.37
C GLY A 36 -10.96 -9.48 -14.10
N TYR A 37 -11.72 -8.52 -14.62
CA TYR A 37 -13.18 -8.55 -14.53
C TYR A 37 -13.87 -7.67 -15.58
N GLY A 38 -15.11 -8.02 -15.92
CA GLY A 38 -15.92 -7.31 -16.92
C GLY A 38 -15.25 -7.29 -18.29
N GLY A 39 -14.51 -6.21 -18.57
CA GLY A 39 -13.64 -6.06 -19.74
C GLY A 39 -12.22 -5.57 -19.42
N LYS A 40 -11.86 -5.45 -18.14
CA LYS A 40 -10.52 -5.09 -17.69
C LYS A 40 -9.66 -6.35 -17.59
N SER A 41 -8.48 -6.31 -18.20
CA SER A 41 -7.46 -7.35 -18.04
C SER A 41 -6.97 -7.40 -16.61
N ALA A 42 -6.47 -8.56 -16.17
CA ALA A 42 -5.70 -8.67 -14.94
C ALA A 42 -4.41 -7.85 -15.01
N ALA A 43 -3.87 -7.47 -13.84
CA ALA A 43 -2.62 -6.73 -13.76
C ALA A 43 -1.40 -7.58 -14.16
N GLY A 44 -1.49 -8.91 -14.07
CA GLY A 44 -0.46 -9.84 -14.56
C GLY A 44 0.22 -10.67 -13.47
N TRP A 45 -0.35 -10.72 -12.26
CA TRP A 45 0.17 -11.54 -11.17
C TRP A 45 -0.31 -12.99 -11.33
N SER A 46 0.45 -13.93 -10.78
CA SER A 46 0.16 -15.35 -10.87
C SER A 46 -0.14 -15.95 -9.50
N VAL A 47 -1.12 -16.86 -9.44
CA VAL A 47 -1.41 -17.65 -8.24
C VAL A 47 -0.28 -18.63 -7.98
N VAL A 48 0.22 -18.63 -6.74
CA VAL A 48 1.15 -19.63 -6.22
C VAL A 48 0.36 -20.73 -5.50
N TYR A 49 -0.61 -20.34 -4.67
CA TYR A 49 -1.53 -21.25 -3.99
C TYR A 49 -2.88 -20.57 -3.76
N ASP A 50 -3.99 -21.27 -4.02
CA ASP A 50 -5.34 -20.77 -3.73
C ASP A 50 -6.20 -21.90 -3.16
N ASP A 51 -6.30 -21.91 -1.84
CA ASP A 51 -7.21 -22.77 -1.09
C ASP A 51 -8.00 -21.90 -0.10
N TRP A 52 -8.49 -20.76 -0.60
CA TRP A 52 -9.21 -19.81 0.22
C TRP A 52 -10.46 -20.42 0.88
N SER A 53 -11.15 -21.33 0.19
CA SER A 53 -12.33 -22.02 0.70
C SER A 53 -12.04 -23.14 1.71
N GLY A 54 -10.83 -23.72 1.68
CA GLY A 54 -10.42 -24.82 2.55
C GLY A 54 -9.60 -24.33 3.74
N SER A 55 -8.30 -24.15 3.54
CA SER A 55 -7.36 -23.66 4.57
C SER A 55 -7.43 -22.16 4.81
N GLY A 56 -8.09 -21.39 3.94
CA GLY A 56 -8.13 -19.93 4.03
C GLY A 56 -6.83 -19.27 3.60
N VAL A 57 -6.01 -19.95 2.79
CA VAL A 57 -4.73 -19.44 2.30
C VAL A 57 -4.82 -19.09 0.82
N PHE A 58 -4.37 -17.88 0.50
CA PHE A 58 -4.21 -17.41 -0.88
C PHE A 58 -2.86 -16.74 -1.03
N THR A 59 -2.09 -17.12 -2.03
CA THR A 59 -0.77 -16.55 -2.31
C THR A 59 -0.58 -16.29 -3.79
N ILE A 60 0.03 -15.15 -4.10
CA ILE A 60 0.31 -14.68 -5.46
C ILE A 60 1.75 -14.18 -5.58
N THR A 61 2.27 -14.18 -6.78
CA THR A 61 3.58 -13.62 -7.12
C THR A 61 3.46 -12.66 -8.29
N ASN A 62 4.29 -11.64 -8.31
CA ASN A 62 4.39 -10.68 -9.40
C ASN A 62 5.11 -11.30 -10.62
N ALA A 63 5.07 -10.64 -11.78
CA ALA A 63 5.67 -11.18 -13.00
C ALA A 63 7.20 -11.33 -12.93
N LEU A 64 7.87 -10.46 -12.16
CA LEU A 64 9.31 -10.59 -11.87
C LEU A 64 9.65 -11.68 -10.86
N GLN A 65 8.64 -12.32 -10.23
CA GLN A 65 8.81 -13.38 -9.22
C GLN A 65 9.75 -12.98 -8.08
N THR A 66 9.67 -11.72 -7.64
CA THR A 66 10.59 -11.19 -6.63
C THR A 66 10.21 -11.60 -5.22
N PHE A 67 8.96 -12.03 -5.01
CA PHE A 67 8.43 -12.52 -3.74
C PHE A 67 7.07 -13.20 -3.95
N VAL A 68 6.57 -13.84 -2.90
CA VAL A 68 5.20 -14.30 -2.77
C VAL A 68 4.48 -13.45 -1.73
N LEU A 69 3.41 -12.78 -2.14
CA LEU A 69 2.44 -12.13 -1.27
C LEU A 69 1.39 -13.14 -0.83
N GLY A 70 1.05 -13.17 0.45
CA GLY A 70 0.11 -14.11 1.00
C GLY A 70 -0.94 -13.51 1.93
N LEU A 71 -2.12 -14.10 1.87
CA LEU A 71 -3.25 -13.86 2.77
C LEU A 71 -3.57 -15.13 3.55
N LYS A 72 -3.86 -14.99 4.84
CA LYS A 72 -4.41 -16.06 5.68
C LYS A 72 -5.69 -15.60 6.37
N LYS A 73 -6.80 -16.30 6.11
CA LYS A 73 -8.06 -16.12 6.84
C LYS A 73 -7.90 -16.59 8.28
N PHE A 74 -8.40 -15.80 9.23
CA PHE A 74 -8.47 -16.20 10.64
C PHE A 74 -9.83 -16.77 10.96
N SER A 75 -9.85 -17.99 11.50
CA SER A 75 -11.10 -18.64 11.91
C SER A 75 -11.82 -17.80 12.97
N GLY A 76 -13.07 -17.41 12.71
CA GLY A 76 -13.92 -16.67 13.64
C GLY A 76 -13.59 -15.17 13.77
N SER A 77 -12.62 -14.65 13.02
CA SER A 77 -12.35 -13.21 13.02
C SER A 77 -13.43 -12.47 12.23
N ILE A 78 -13.88 -11.34 12.75
CA ILE A 78 -14.79 -10.40 12.05
C ILE A 78 -14.02 -9.35 11.22
N TYR A 79 -12.70 -9.49 11.16
CA TYR A 79 -11.80 -8.55 10.51
C TYR A 79 -11.11 -9.20 9.30
N GLY A 80 -10.46 -8.39 8.47
CA GLY A 80 -9.74 -8.86 7.29
C GLY A 80 -8.59 -9.82 7.59
N PRO A 81 -8.05 -10.50 6.56
CA PRO A 81 -7.06 -11.55 6.73
C PRO A 81 -5.72 -11.04 7.24
N GLY A 82 -4.91 -11.95 7.78
CA GLY A 82 -3.49 -11.69 7.99
C GLY A 82 -2.77 -11.59 6.65
N ILE A 83 -1.83 -10.65 6.55
CA ILE A 83 -0.98 -10.45 5.37
C ILE A 83 0.42 -10.94 5.71
N PHE A 84 1.07 -11.61 4.77
CA PHE A 84 2.49 -11.97 4.88
C PHE A 84 3.17 -11.88 3.52
N ILE A 85 4.50 -11.83 3.53
CA ILE A 85 5.34 -12.07 2.36
C ILE A 85 6.29 -13.22 2.65
N CYS A 86 6.67 -13.99 1.62
CA CYS A 86 7.68 -15.04 1.71
C CYS A 86 8.45 -15.17 0.38
N GLU A 87 9.59 -15.85 0.39
CA GLU A 87 10.37 -16.07 -0.85
C GLU A 87 9.69 -17.10 -1.74
N ALA A 88 9.11 -18.13 -1.12
CA ALA A 88 8.42 -19.21 -1.79
C ALA A 88 7.42 -19.88 -0.85
N MET A 89 6.51 -20.66 -1.42
CA MET A 89 5.63 -21.57 -0.70
C MET A 89 5.99 -23.01 -1.04
N ILE A 90 6.28 -23.84 -0.02
CA ILE A 90 6.49 -25.28 -0.21
C ILE A 90 5.14 -25.99 -0.39
N ASN A 91 4.15 -25.56 0.38
CA ASN A 91 2.75 -26.00 0.34
C ASN A 91 1.86 -24.90 0.95
N ALA A 92 0.56 -25.16 1.07
CA ALA A 92 -0.45 -24.25 1.63
C ALA A 92 -0.05 -23.55 2.94
N SER A 93 0.67 -24.23 3.84
CA SER A 93 0.92 -23.78 5.20
C SER A 93 2.39 -23.56 5.52
N THR A 94 3.29 -23.88 4.59
CA THR A 94 4.74 -23.89 4.83
C THR A 94 5.42 -22.87 3.92
N PRO A 95 5.59 -21.62 4.38
CA PRO A 95 6.32 -20.61 3.65
C PRO A 95 7.83 -20.73 3.87
N VAL A 96 8.61 -20.22 2.92
CA VAL A 96 10.06 -20.04 3.03
C VAL A 96 10.36 -18.59 3.40
N ASN A 97 10.98 -18.38 4.56
CA ASN A 97 11.38 -17.05 5.04
C ASN A 97 10.22 -16.05 5.15
N ALA A 98 9.06 -16.52 5.63
CA ALA A 98 7.88 -15.66 5.74
C ALA A 98 8.00 -14.58 6.81
N ARG A 99 7.31 -13.47 6.56
CA ARG A 99 7.20 -12.34 7.48
C ARG A 99 5.84 -11.68 7.41
N SER A 100 5.42 -11.13 8.54
CA SER A 100 4.25 -10.26 8.63
C SER A 100 4.53 -9.14 9.63
N GLY A 101 4.50 -7.90 9.15
CA GLY A 101 5.04 -6.76 9.88
C GLY A 101 6.54 -6.97 10.17
N ARG A 102 6.90 -6.81 11.44
CA ARG A 102 8.25 -7.04 11.98
C ARG A 102 8.52 -8.50 12.38
N TYR A 103 7.54 -9.38 12.24
CA TYR A 103 7.61 -10.75 12.77
C TYR A 103 7.98 -11.76 11.70
N TYR A 104 8.94 -12.62 12.02
CA TYR A 104 9.24 -13.84 11.28
C TYR A 104 8.14 -14.88 11.53
N LEU A 105 7.78 -15.62 10.48
CA LEU A 105 6.80 -16.71 10.53
C LEU A 105 7.50 -18.02 10.15
N SER A 106 7.57 -18.96 11.10
CA SER A 106 8.11 -20.31 10.85
C SER A 106 7.05 -21.23 10.25
N SER A 107 5.79 -20.94 10.54
CA SER A 107 4.60 -21.58 9.99
C SER A 107 3.53 -20.51 9.80
N LEU A 108 2.61 -20.71 8.84
CA LEU A 108 1.44 -19.86 8.78
C LEU A 108 0.58 -19.95 10.05
N ASP A 109 0.68 -21.02 10.84
CA ASP A 109 -0.01 -21.15 12.14
C ASP A 109 0.42 -20.13 13.18
N ASP A 110 1.61 -19.54 13.02
CA ASP A 110 2.10 -18.45 13.87
C ASP A 110 1.29 -17.16 13.61
N LEU A 111 0.76 -16.99 12.39
CA LEU A 111 -0.08 -15.87 11.99
C LEU A 111 -1.47 -16.04 12.61
N THR A 112 -1.67 -15.41 13.77
CA THR A 112 -2.88 -15.50 14.60
C THR A 112 -3.52 -14.13 14.83
N GLU A 113 -4.82 -14.11 15.19
CA GLU A 113 -5.55 -12.86 15.45
C GLU A 113 -5.02 -12.07 16.67
N ALA A 114 -4.39 -12.75 17.64
CA ALA A 114 -3.88 -12.13 18.86
C ALA A 114 -2.50 -11.47 18.68
N GLY A 115 -1.81 -11.75 17.56
CA GLY A 115 -0.48 -11.23 17.30
C GLY A 115 -0.47 -9.84 16.67
N GLU A 116 0.70 -9.20 16.71
CA GLU A 116 0.91 -7.86 16.12
C GLU A 116 1.27 -7.90 14.62
N PHE A 117 0.59 -8.77 13.88
CA PHE A 117 0.84 -9.01 12.46
C PHE A 117 0.15 -7.97 11.56
N GLN A 118 0.64 -7.84 10.33
CA GLN A 118 -0.02 -7.03 9.30
C GLN A 118 -1.39 -7.63 8.96
N ARG A 119 -2.37 -6.75 8.72
CA ARG A 119 -3.73 -7.17 8.35
C ARG A 119 -4.27 -6.38 7.16
N GLY A 120 -5.04 -7.11 6.35
CA GLY A 120 -5.87 -6.60 5.28
C GLY A 120 -7.19 -6.03 5.77
N GLN A 121 -7.16 -5.22 6.83
CA GLN A 121 -8.38 -4.76 7.47
C GLN A 121 -9.04 -3.65 6.63
N PHE A 122 -10.29 -3.86 6.24
CA PHE A 122 -11.19 -2.81 5.78
C PHE A 122 -12.10 -2.41 6.94
N TYR A 123 -12.17 -1.12 7.27
CA TYR A 123 -13.03 -0.62 8.35
C TYR A 123 -14.51 -0.64 7.93
N ASN A 124 -15.41 -1.03 8.84
CA ASN A 124 -16.88 -0.92 8.72
C ASN A 124 -17.49 -1.19 7.32
N LEU A 125 -18.02 -2.41 7.11
CA LEU A 125 -18.63 -2.85 5.85
C LEU A 125 -19.57 -1.89 5.11
N PRO A 126 -20.39 -1.03 5.76
CA PRO A 126 -21.21 -0.10 4.99
C PRO A 126 -20.39 0.79 4.05
N ASN A 127 -19.12 1.04 4.38
CA ASN A 127 -18.19 1.87 3.60
C ASN A 127 -16.99 1.09 3.02
N ALA A 128 -16.69 -0.12 3.52
CA ALA A 128 -15.59 -0.95 3.04
C ALA A 128 -15.75 -1.50 1.61
N GLY A 129 -16.97 -1.43 1.05
CA GLY A 129 -17.27 -1.93 -0.31
C GLY A 129 -16.60 -1.13 -1.42
N GLN A 130 -15.98 0.01 -1.09
CA GLN A 130 -15.45 0.96 -2.05
C GLN A 130 -13.94 0.92 -2.05
N PHE A 131 -13.38 0.69 -3.24
CA PHE A 131 -11.95 0.59 -3.46
C PHE A 131 -11.53 1.21 -4.78
N VAL A 132 -10.28 1.65 -4.85
CA VAL A 132 -9.57 1.94 -6.10
C VAL A 132 -8.19 1.30 -5.99
N MET A 133 -7.77 0.58 -7.02
CA MET A 133 -6.43 0.02 -7.13
C MET A 133 -5.76 0.54 -8.40
N TYR A 134 -4.51 0.94 -8.30
CA TYR A 134 -3.62 1.09 -9.44
C TYR A 134 -2.64 -0.07 -9.40
N ALA A 135 -2.53 -0.85 -10.47
CA ALA A 135 -1.65 -2.01 -10.49
C ALA A 135 -1.09 -2.32 -11.87
N ASN A 136 0.13 -2.85 -11.90
CA ASN A 136 0.70 -3.54 -13.05
C ASN A 136 1.16 -4.95 -12.63
N ASP A 137 1.99 -5.55 -13.47
CA ASP A 137 2.52 -6.89 -13.28
C ASP A 137 3.55 -6.99 -12.15
N ASN A 138 4.05 -5.87 -11.63
CA ASN A 138 5.13 -5.81 -10.63
C ASN A 138 4.75 -5.19 -9.30
N ALA A 139 3.74 -4.31 -9.28
CA ALA A 139 3.32 -3.59 -8.08
C ALA A 139 1.84 -3.19 -8.12
N PHE A 140 1.29 -2.88 -6.94
CA PHE A 140 -0.02 -2.25 -6.81
C PHE A 140 -0.11 -1.30 -5.62
N HIS A 141 -1.08 -0.39 -5.73
CA HIS A 141 -1.53 0.57 -4.71
C HIS A 141 -3.05 0.44 -4.57
N LEU A 142 -3.52 -0.07 -3.45
CA LEU A 142 -4.93 -0.21 -3.09
C LEU A 142 -5.33 0.89 -2.10
N PHE A 143 -6.44 1.54 -2.42
CA PHE A 143 -7.13 2.50 -1.58
C PHE A 143 -8.54 1.99 -1.31
N SER A 144 -9.03 2.11 -0.08
CA SER A 144 -10.40 1.77 0.27
C SER A 144 -10.94 2.68 1.35
N GLY A 145 -12.22 2.99 1.29
CA GLY A 145 -12.87 3.91 2.20
C GLY A 145 -14.13 4.50 1.58
N PRO A 146 -14.88 5.35 2.29
CA PRO A 146 -16.05 6.02 1.76
C PRO A 146 -15.72 6.81 0.47
N THR A 147 -16.68 6.86 -0.46
CA THR A 147 -16.56 7.56 -1.75
C THR A 147 -16.27 9.04 -1.55
N GLY A 148 -16.90 9.62 -0.52
CA GLY A 148 -16.67 11.02 -0.14
C GLY A 148 -15.23 11.29 0.29
N ASP A 149 -14.46 10.28 0.65
CA ASP A 149 -13.08 10.42 1.10
C ASP A 149 -12.09 10.00 0.00
N LEU A 150 -12.35 8.88 -0.68
CA LEU A 150 -11.53 8.40 -1.79
C LEU A 150 -11.39 9.42 -2.92
N PHE A 151 -12.48 10.14 -3.24
CA PHE A 151 -12.55 11.04 -4.39
C PHE A 151 -12.52 12.53 -4.00
N ASN A 152 -12.19 12.86 -2.76
CA ASN A 152 -12.14 14.23 -2.28
C ASN A 152 -10.70 14.72 -2.16
N SER A 153 -10.32 15.59 -3.10
CA SER A 153 -9.02 16.27 -3.18
C SER A 153 -8.73 17.23 -2.02
N HIS A 154 -9.72 17.49 -1.15
CA HIS A 154 -9.61 18.42 -0.04
C HIS A 154 -9.95 17.81 1.32
N ASN A 155 -10.15 16.49 1.44
CA ASN A 155 -10.58 15.89 2.70
C ASN A 155 -9.59 16.19 3.85
N THR A 156 -10.11 16.67 4.98
CA THR A 156 -9.37 16.86 6.25
C THR A 156 -9.55 15.69 7.21
N ASP A 157 -10.63 14.94 7.03
CA ASP A 157 -11.09 13.94 7.95
C ASP A 157 -10.55 12.61 7.41
N GLY A 158 -9.24 12.43 7.59
CA GLY A 158 -8.46 11.31 7.03
C GLY A 158 -8.63 9.98 7.77
N ASP A 159 -9.66 9.84 8.61
CA ASP A 159 -9.85 8.69 9.50
C ASP A 159 -10.39 7.45 8.78
N ASP A 160 -10.92 7.60 7.57
CA ASP A 160 -11.71 6.56 6.90
C ASP A 160 -11.08 5.96 5.63
N ILE A 161 -9.87 6.39 5.23
CA ILE A 161 -9.15 5.81 4.07
C ILE A 161 -8.09 4.83 4.57
N CYS A 162 -8.19 3.59 4.10
CA CYS A 162 -7.13 2.61 4.18
C CYS A 162 -6.34 2.64 2.86
N PHE A 163 -5.02 2.75 2.97
CA PHE A 163 -4.10 2.51 1.87
C PHE A 163 -3.35 1.21 2.11
N TRP A 164 -2.87 0.58 1.05
CA TRP A 164 -1.99 -0.56 1.10
C TRP A 164 -1.29 -0.69 -0.24
N GLY A 165 -0.02 -1.05 -0.27
CA GLY A 165 0.59 -1.47 -1.53
C GLY A 165 1.66 -2.53 -1.34
N SER A 166 1.96 -3.17 -2.46
CA SER A 166 2.98 -4.20 -2.50
C SER A 166 3.53 -4.33 -3.90
N GLY A 167 4.81 -4.72 -4.01
CA GLY A 167 5.43 -4.88 -5.29
C GLY A 167 6.94 -5.00 -5.21
N ALA A 168 7.55 -5.03 -6.38
CA ALA A 168 9.00 -5.03 -6.51
C ALA A 168 9.60 -3.67 -6.14
N MET A 169 10.76 -3.70 -5.48
CA MET A 169 11.50 -2.49 -5.08
C MET A 169 12.76 -2.34 -5.93
N PHE A 170 13.08 -1.10 -6.30
CA PHE A 170 14.20 -0.79 -7.20
C PHE A 170 15.13 0.27 -6.62
N ASN A 171 16.41 0.15 -6.90
CA ASN A 171 17.43 1.16 -6.60
C ASN A 171 18.16 1.58 -7.90
N ALA A 172 19.21 2.39 -7.77
CA ALA A 172 19.99 2.86 -8.92
C ALA A 172 20.71 1.72 -9.68
N GLN A 173 20.83 0.53 -9.08
CA GLN A 173 21.48 -0.65 -9.61
C GLN A 173 20.48 -1.65 -10.23
N GLY A 174 19.18 -1.36 -10.20
CA GLY A 174 18.12 -2.24 -10.67
C GLY A 174 17.24 -2.70 -9.53
N LEU A 175 17.06 -4.01 -9.37
CA LEU A 175 16.40 -4.56 -8.19
C LEU A 175 17.16 -4.13 -6.92
N ALA A 176 16.40 -3.77 -5.88
CA ALA A 176 16.81 -3.00 -4.70
C ALA A 176 18.09 -3.47 -3.97
N ASP A 177 18.47 -4.75 -4.02
CA ASP A 177 19.82 -5.30 -3.79
C ASP A 177 19.74 -6.84 -3.98
N GLY A 178 20.85 -7.55 -4.11
CA GLY A 178 20.90 -9.00 -3.84
C GLY A 178 20.66 -9.32 -2.35
N ASP A 179 21.00 -8.35 -1.48
CA ASP A 179 20.85 -8.43 -0.03
C ASP A 179 19.49 -7.93 0.50
N LEU A 180 18.59 -7.46 -0.35
CA LEU A 180 17.25 -7.02 0.03
C LEU A 180 16.27 -7.82 -0.81
N GLY A 181 15.41 -8.62 -0.17
CA GLY A 181 14.45 -9.39 -0.97
C GLY A 181 13.56 -8.42 -1.72
N ASN A 182 13.44 -8.67 -3.01
CA ASN A 182 13.03 -7.70 -4.01
C ASN A 182 11.52 -7.41 -4.00
N GLY A 183 10.83 -7.72 -2.90
CA GLY A 183 9.40 -7.54 -2.71
C GLY A 183 9.11 -6.93 -1.36
N ALA A 184 8.23 -5.94 -1.34
CA ALA A 184 7.83 -5.28 -0.10
C ALA A 184 6.31 -5.20 0.01
N VAL A 185 5.84 -5.15 1.25
CA VAL A 185 4.51 -4.64 1.58
C VAL A 185 4.72 -3.32 2.29
N TRP A 186 4.40 -2.23 1.60
CA TRP A 186 4.39 -0.92 2.21
C TRP A 186 2.98 -0.60 2.68
N VAL A 187 2.93 -0.07 3.89
CA VAL A 187 1.69 0.29 4.56
C VAL A 187 0.85 -0.97 4.88
N GLY A 188 0.01 -0.88 5.91
CA GLY A 188 -0.90 -1.93 6.31
C GLY A 188 -1.56 -1.56 7.63
N ASN A 189 -2.80 -2.00 7.79
CA ASN A 189 -3.55 -1.71 9.00
C ASN A 189 -3.06 -2.59 10.15
N TYR A 190 -2.84 -1.98 11.31
CA TYR A 190 -2.43 -2.66 12.54
C TYR A 190 -3.43 -2.43 13.67
N ARG A 191 -3.72 -3.49 14.43
CA ARG A 191 -4.51 -3.42 15.66
C ARG A 191 -3.59 -3.17 16.85
N ARG A 192 -3.38 -1.91 17.24
CA ARG A 192 -2.72 -1.62 18.52
C ARG A 192 -3.69 -1.91 19.65
N TYR A 193 -3.31 -2.85 20.52
CA TYR A 193 -4.05 -3.18 21.73
C TYR A 193 -3.93 -2.04 22.75
N GLN A 194 -4.66 -0.93 22.57
CA GLN A 194 -4.77 0.10 23.61
C GLN A 194 -6.20 0.64 23.75
N SER A 195 -6.84 0.12 24.80
CA SER A 195 -8.04 0.62 25.45
C SER A 195 -9.36 0.44 24.70
N SER A 196 -10.37 0.10 25.49
CA SER A 196 -11.78 -0.15 25.20
C SER A 196 -12.55 1.04 24.59
N SER A 197 -11.90 1.90 23.80
CA SER A 197 -12.62 2.93 23.05
C SER A 197 -13.24 2.30 21.81
N PRO A 198 -14.56 2.43 21.58
CA PRO A 198 -15.22 1.95 20.37
C PRO A 198 -14.76 2.69 19.09
N GLY A 199 -13.91 3.71 19.20
CA GLY A 199 -13.19 4.31 18.09
C GLY A 199 -11.83 3.64 17.87
N TYR A 200 -11.82 2.52 17.18
CA TYR A 200 -10.58 1.95 16.63
C TYR A 200 -10.23 2.73 15.36
N THR A 201 -9.29 3.66 15.47
CA THR A 201 -8.71 4.31 14.30
C THR A 201 -7.72 3.32 13.69
N VAL A 202 -8.10 2.80 12.52
CA VAL A 202 -7.29 1.90 11.72
C VAL A 202 -6.25 2.77 11.02
N MET A 203 -5.27 3.25 11.79
CA MET A 203 -4.30 4.22 11.30
C MET A 203 -3.22 3.50 10.52
N THR A 204 -3.07 3.86 9.26
CA THR A 204 -1.73 3.85 8.68
C THR A 204 -1.02 5.09 9.20
N ASP A 205 -0.23 4.98 10.26
CA ASP A 205 0.72 6.05 10.57
C ASP A 205 1.85 5.96 9.52
N TYR A 206 1.73 6.73 8.44
CA TYR A 206 2.72 6.78 7.35
C TYR A 206 4.12 7.12 7.84
N SER A 207 4.17 7.93 8.88
CA SER A 207 5.39 8.45 9.46
C SER A 207 5.99 7.53 10.53
N SER A 208 5.16 6.65 11.10
CA SER A 208 5.58 5.54 11.94
C SER A 208 4.94 4.24 11.45
N ASN A 209 5.27 3.80 10.24
CA ASN A 209 4.88 2.46 9.81
C ASN A 209 5.75 1.43 10.52
N TRP A 210 5.47 1.17 11.80
CA TRP A 210 6.16 0.16 12.63
C TRP A 210 6.05 -1.28 12.05
N HIS A 211 5.31 -1.44 10.95
CA HIS A 211 4.88 -2.72 10.42
C HIS A 211 4.96 -2.82 8.90
N GLY A 212 5.65 -1.93 8.17
CA GLY A 212 6.01 -2.25 6.77
C GLY A 212 6.83 -3.54 6.74
N THR A 213 6.58 -4.44 5.80
CA THR A 213 7.27 -5.73 5.72
C THR A 213 8.20 -5.75 4.52
N GLN A 214 9.42 -6.15 4.79
CA GLN A 214 10.50 -6.27 3.83
C GLN A 214 11.31 -7.54 4.12
N PHE A 215 12.07 -7.97 3.12
CA PHE A 215 13.07 -9.01 3.27
C PHE A 215 14.45 -8.41 3.48
N TYR A 216 15.26 -9.10 4.28
CA TYR A 216 16.71 -8.96 4.25
C TYR A 216 17.32 -10.30 3.80
N SER A 217 18.35 -10.17 2.97
CA SER A 217 19.34 -11.07 2.37
C SER A 217 19.24 -12.60 2.54
N ASP A 218 19.48 -13.30 1.42
CA ASP A 218 19.91 -14.71 1.36
C ASP A 218 19.13 -15.68 2.25
N GLY A 219 17.82 -15.47 2.38
CA GLY A 219 16.96 -16.30 3.20
C GLY A 219 17.22 -16.24 4.70
N SER A 220 17.79 -15.14 5.21
CA SER A 220 18.08 -14.98 6.63
C SER A 220 17.36 -13.79 7.26
N ALA A 221 16.73 -14.02 8.41
CA ALA A 221 16.06 -12.97 9.15
C ALA A 221 17.07 -11.97 9.74
N ALA A 222 17.05 -10.71 9.29
CA ALA A 222 17.64 -9.63 10.08
C ALA A 222 17.08 -9.70 11.51
N LEU A 223 17.97 -9.87 12.49
CA LEU A 223 17.63 -10.19 13.88
C LEU A 223 17.07 -8.99 14.67
N SER A 224 17.01 -7.80 14.07
CA SER A 224 16.47 -6.58 14.69
C SER A 224 15.04 -6.29 14.23
N GLU A 225 14.28 -5.55 15.06
CA GLU A 225 12.99 -4.96 14.67
C GLU A 225 13.24 -4.02 13.48
N THR A 226 13.04 -4.55 12.29
CA THR A 226 13.23 -3.83 11.04
C THR A 226 11.87 -3.58 10.43
N TRP A 227 11.50 -2.31 10.32
CA TRP A 227 10.33 -1.90 9.59
C TRP A 227 10.68 -0.78 8.61
N MET A 228 9.86 -0.68 7.59
CA MET A 228 10.04 0.27 6.50
C MET A 228 9.29 1.57 6.78
N GLN A 229 9.97 2.69 6.56
CA GLN A 229 9.37 4.03 6.48
C GLN A 229 9.32 4.46 5.01
N LEU A 230 8.28 5.19 4.60
CA LEU A 230 8.25 5.80 3.27
C LEU A 230 8.65 7.28 3.33
N GLN A 231 9.47 7.74 2.38
CA GLN A 231 9.88 9.13 2.22
C GLN A 231 9.90 9.58 0.75
N PRO A 232 9.49 10.80 0.37
CA PRO A 232 9.16 11.89 1.27
C PRO A 232 7.69 11.84 1.73
N PHE A 233 7.45 11.32 2.92
CA PHE A 233 6.23 11.50 3.68
C PHE A 233 6.70 11.90 5.07
N SER A 234 6.70 13.21 5.30
CA SER A 234 7.33 13.75 6.50
C SER A 234 6.38 13.65 7.67
N GLN A 235 6.94 13.17 8.78
CA GLN A 235 6.39 13.38 10.10
C GLN A 235 6.59 14.85 10.46
N SER A 236 5.55 15.50 10.97
CA SER A 236 5.64 16.82 11.58
C SER A 236 6.82 16.90 12.56
N THR A 237 7.86 17.66 12.20
CA THR A 237 8.85 18.15 13.17
C THR A 237 8.71 19.66 13.29
N TYR A 238 8.70 20.11 14.54
CA TYR A 238 8.40 21.48 14.96
C TYR A 238 9.46 22.47 14.42
N ASN A 239 9.01 23.65 13.94
CA ASN A 239 9.79 24.89 13.68
C ASN A 239 10.44 25.14 12.31
N ALA A 240 9.65 25.32 11.25
CA ALA A 240 10.00 26.23 10.15
C ALA A 240 8.73 26.83 9.53
N THR A 241 8.79 28.01 8.93
CA THR A 241 7.68 28.58 8.16
C THR A 241 8.25 28.96 6.81
N ILE A 242 7.93 28.19 5.78
CA ILE A 242 8.35 28.51 4.41
C ILE A 242 7.10 29.01 3.68
N ASN A 243 7.09 30.31 3.36
CA ASN A 243 6.00 30.90 2.62
C ASN A 243 6.19 30.61 1.11
N ILE A 244 5.38 29.69 0.58
CA ILE A 244 5.33 29.39 -0.86
C ILE A 244 4.10 29.99 -1.55
N SER A 245 3.38 30.94 -0.94
CA SER A 245 2.25 31.60 -1.59
C SER A 245 2.70 32.24 -2.92
N GLY A 246 2.23 31.70 -4.04
CA GLY A 246 2.62 32.11 -5.40
C GLY A 246 3.65 31.23 -6.10
N SER A 247 4.23 30.24 -5.43
CA SER A 247 5.07 29.24 -6.09
C SER A 247 4.21 28.28 -6.91
N ARG A 248 4.45 28.23 -8.22
CA ARG A 248 3.95 27.17 -9.10
C ARG A 248 4.85 25.92 -9.07
N TYR A 249 5.80 25.83 -8.15
CA TYR A 249 6.69 24.68 -8.08
C TYR A 249 6.12 23.62 -7.13
N LEU A 250 5.72 22.48 -7.67
CA LEU A 250 5.43 21.26 -6.91
C LEU A 250 6.65 20.34 -7.05
N PRO A 251 7.61 20.34 -6.08
CA PRO A 251 8.69 19.38 -6.11
C PRO A 251 8.09 17.99 -5.92
N LEU A 252 8.00 17.20 -6.98
CA LEU A 252 7.65 15.78 -6.88
C LEU A 252 8.94 14.96 -6.86
N ALA A 253 9.02 14.05 -5.90
CA ALA A 253 10.08 13.04 -5.83
C ALA A 253 9.44 11.65 -5.70
N PRO A 254 10.08 10.60 -6.22
CA PRO A 254 9.63 9.24 -5.97
C PRO A 254 9.60 8.96 -4.47
N ALA A 255 8.60 8.22 -4.02
CA ALA A 255 8.59 7.66 -2.69
C ALA A 255 9.67 6.57 -2.59
N MET A 256 10.46 6.64 -1.54
CA MET A 256 11.55 5.76 -1.17
C MET A 256 11.15 5.02 0.09
N ALA A 257 11.37 3.72 0.11
CA ALA A 257 11.37 2.91 1.30
C ALA A 257 12.73 3.04 1.99
N LEU A 258 12.70 3.32 3.29
CA LEU A 258 13.87 3.38 4.16
C LEU A 258 13.74 2.35 5.26
N SER A 259 14.83 1.66 5.55
CA SER A 259 14.93 0.78 6.70
C SER A 259 15.17 1.63 7.94
N ARG A 260 14.29 1.59 8.94
CA ARG A 260 14.45 2.48 10.11
C ARG A 260 15.60 2.06 11.04
N SER A 261 15.96 0.78 11.05
CA SER A 261 16.96 0.26 11.99
C SER A 261 18.38 0.76 11.72
N ASP A 262 18.71 0.96 10.44
CA ASP A 262 20.04 1.39 9.96
C ASP A 262 19.96 2.66 9.10
N ASN A 263 18.75 3.17 8.86
CA ASN A 263 18.48 4.33 8.02
C ASN A 263 19.02 4.15 6.58
N ALA A 264 19.06 2.91 6.10
CA ALA A 264 19.50 2.57 4.75
C ALA A 264 18.33 2.68 3.74
N ASP A 265 18.64 3.15 2.54
CA ASP A 265 17.71 3.15 1.42
C ASP A 265 17.40 1.70 1.03
N ILE A 266 16.11 1.32 1.08
CA ILE A 266 15.64 0.00 0.63
C ILE A 266 15.40 0.07 -0.88
N GLY A 267 14.72 1.11 -1.35
CA GLY A 267 14.42 1.27 -2.78
C GLY A 267 13.29 2.26 -3.02
N ILE A 268 12.91 2.41 -4.28
CA ILE A 268 11.82 3.26 -4.74
C ILE A 268 10.53 2.45 -4.77
N VAL A 269 9.46 3.05 -4.26
CA VAL A 269 8.10 2.52 -4.36
C VAL A 269 7.57 2.80 -5.77
N PRO A 270 7.25 1.76 -6.57
CA PRO A 270 6.84 1.94 -7.96
C PRO A 270 5.62 2.84 -8.09
N GLY A 271 5.68 3.83 -8.99
CA GLY A 271 4.57 4.70 -9.36
C GLY A 271 4.14 5.72 -8.30
N LEU A 272 4.65 5.65 -7.07
CA LEU A 272 4.26 6.53 -5.99
C LEU A 272 5.23 7.70 -5.90
N TYR A 273 4.69 8.90 -6.04
CA TYR A 273 5.39 10.16 -5.87
C TYR A 273 4.81 10.92 -4.70
N SER A 274 5.65 11.72 -4.08
CA SER A 274 5.21 12.63 -3.04
C SER A 274 6.05 13.89 -3.04
N CYS A 275 5.52 14.91 -2.39
CA CYS A 275 6.23 16.17 -2.25
C CYS A 275 7.13 16.09 -1.01
N PRO A 276 8.41 16.50 -1.11
CA PRO A 276 9.18 16.87 0.06
C PRO A 276 8.35 17.86 0.88
N GLN A 277 7.98 17.48 2.11
CA GLN A 277 7.29 18.43 2.97
C GLN A 277 8.25 19.59 3.22
N ILE A 278 7.86 20.74 2.71
CA ILE A 278 8.44 21.99 3.11
C ILE A 278 7.88 22.25 4.52
N VAL A 279 8.68 21.95 5.54
CA VAL A 279 8.34 21.98 6.97
C VAL A 279 7.61 23.29 7.30
N SER A 280 6.32 23.21 7.65
CA SER A 280 5.69 24.22 8.47
C SER A 280 4.54 23.70 9.32
N TYR A 281 4.35 24.35 10.47
CA TYR A 281 3.36 24.06 11.52
C TYR A 281 1.90 24.11 11.04
N GLN A 282 1.66 24.52 9.79
CA GLN A 282 0.33 24.54 9.21
C GLN A 282 0.25 23.46 8.14
N GLN A 283 -0.79 22.63 8.24
CA GLN A 283 -1.24 21.55 7.33
C GLN A 283 -1.53 22.03 5.88
N SER A 284 -0.82 23.05 5.39
CA SER A 284 -1.27 23.91 4.31
C SER A 284 -0.30 24.00 3.14
N ILE A 285 0.96 23.57 3.20
CA ILE A 285 1.86 23.75 2.04
C ILE A 285 1.58 22.70 0.96
N ALA A 286 1.86 21.41 1.22
CA ALA A 286 1.60 20.35 0.23
C ALA A 286 0.13 20.38 -0.23
N ARG A 287 -0.79 20.58 0.72
CA ARG A 287 -2.21 20.78 0.45
C ARG A 287 -2.47 22.00 -0.42
N SER A 288 -1.92 23.18 -0.13
CA SER A 288 -2.17 24.38 -0.97
C SER A 288 -1.52 24.28 -2.35
N VAL A 289 -0.39 23.57 -2.51
CA VAL A 289 0.17 23.34 -3.85
C VAL A 289 -0.67 22.31 -4.59
N LEU A 290 -1.06 21.20 -3.95
CA LEU A 290 -1.95 20.23 -4.56
C LEU A 290 -3.24 20.90 -5.02
N ARG A 291 -3.84 21.76 -4.19
CA ARG A 291 -5.04 22.54 -4.53
C ARG A 291 -4.87 23.52 -5.71
N GLN A 292 -3.65 23.93 -6.05
CA GLN A 292 -3.42 24.75 -7.24
C GLN A 292 -3.48 23.93 -8.52
N TYR A 293 -3.16 22.63 -8.42
CA TYR A 293 -3.12 21.70 -9.54
C TYR A 293 -4.35 20.79 -9.62
N PHE A 294 -4.96 20.52 -8.46
CA PHE A 294 -6.05 19.60 -8.21
C PHE A 294 -7.12 20.38 -7.43
N ASP A 295 -7.89 21.20 -8.14
CA ASP A 295 -8.92 22.04 -7.53
C ASP A 295 -10.16 21.21 -7.13
N THR A 296 -11.16 21.89 -6.56
CA THR A 296 -12.39 21.25 -6.07
C THR A 296 -13.25 20.61 -7.16
N SER A 297 -12.97 20.87 -8.44
CA SER A 297 -13.66 20.24 -9.57
C SER A 297 -13.07 18.87 -9.93
N LEU A 298 -11.85 18.58 -9.46
CA LEU A 298 -11.14 17.34 -9.73
C LEU A 298 -11.24 16.37 -8.54
N GLN A 299 -11.43 15.09 -8.87
CA GLN A 299 -11.59 13.98 -7.95
C GLN A 299 -10.31 13.16 -7.85
N THR A 300 -9.78 12.97 -6.63
CA THR A 300 -8.62 12.10 -6.37
C THR A 300 -8.90 10.69 -6.85
N LEU A 301 -7.85 9.95 -7.24
CA LEU A 301 -7.92 8.57 -7.73
C LEU A 301 -8.80 8.38 -8.99
N LYS A 302 -9.25 9.45 -9.65
CA LYS A 302 -10.13 9.41 -10.82
C LYS A 302 -9.70 10.37 -11.91
N ASP A 303 -9.54 11.64 -11.57
CA ASP A 303 -9.08 12.64 -12.53
C ASP A 303 -7.55 12.69 -12.58
N THR A 304 -7.02 13.19 -13.69
CA THR A 304 -5.59 13.25 -13.93
C THR A 304 -5.12 14.67 -14.21
N ILE A 305 -3.84 14.92 -13.93
CA ILE A 305 -3.17 16.18 -14.26
C ILE A 305 -1.81 15.89 -14.91
N GLU A 306 -1.37 16.84 -15.73
CA GLU A 306 -0.06 16.83 -16.38
C GLU A 306 0.94 17.65 -15.58
N LEU A 307 2.04 17.03 -15.15
CA LEU A 307 3.12 17.69 -14.43
C LEU A 307 4.48 17.23 -14.96
N GLY A 308 5.31 18.17 -15.39
CA GLY A 308 6.67 17.84 -15.86
C GLY A 308 6.72 16.90 -17.06
N GLY A 309 5.64 16.83 -17.87
CA GLY A 309 5.52 15.93 -19.01
C GLY A 309 5.06 14.51 -18.66
N LYS A 310 4.54 14.30 -17.46
CA LYS A 310 3.98 13.03 -16.99
C LYS A 310 2.54 13.21 -16.51
N THR A 311 1.76 12.15 -16.62
CA THR A 311 0.37 12.08 -16.16
C THR A 311 0.32 11.54 -14.74
N PHE A 312 -0.39 12.22 -13.86
CA PHE A 312 -0.60 11.80 -12.47
C PHE A 312 -2.07 11.85 -12.06
N THR A 313 -2.46 10.98 -11.12
CA THR A 313 -3.64 11.20 -10.28
C THR A 313 -3.19 11.53 -8.87
N ALA A 314 -3.89 12.43 -8.19
CA ALA A 314 -3.71 12.63 -6.75
C ALA A 314 -4.28 11.45 -5.96
N CYS A 315 -3.66 11.12 -4.84
CA CYS A 315 -4.20 10.18 -3.86
C CYS A 315 -4.15 10.75 -2.45
N ASN A 316 -5.18 10.48 -1.67
CA ASN A 316 -5.19 10.79 -0.25
C ASN A 316 -4.66 9.58 0.51
N LEU A 317 -3.59 9.80 1.28
CA LEU A 317 -2.99 8.79 2.13
C LEU A 317 -3.55 8.91 3.56
N GLY A 318 -4.15 10.04 3.96
CA GLY A 318 -4.78 10.23 5.27
C GLY A 318 -4.03 11.29 6.10
N TRP A 319 -4.67 11.86 7.13
CA TRP A 319 -4.08 12.90 7.99
C TRP A 319 -3.38 14.06 7.26
N ASP A 320 -4.02 14.61 6.21
CA ASP A 320 -3.46 15.64 5.32
C ASP A 320 -2.20 15.20 4.53
N ILE A 321 -1.93 13.89 4.45
CA ILE A 321 -0.87 13.33 3.62
C ILE A 321 -1.45 13.02 2.25
N TYR A 322 -0.84 13.62 1.23
CA TYR A 322 -1.21 13.43 -0.16
C TYR A 322 -0.01 12.86 -0.92
N GLY A 323 -0.32 11.91 -1.80
CA GLY A 323 0.61 11.38 -2.79
C GLY A 323 0.12 11.67 -4.20
N MET A 324 0.95 11.32 -5.16
CA MET A 324 0.64 11.33 -6.58
C MET A 324 0.98 9.94 -7.12
N ILE A 325 0.05 9.34 -7.85
CA ILE A 325 0.29 8.09 -8.57
C ILE A 325 0.62 8.46 -10.01
N SER A 326 1.83 8.17 -10.44
CA SER A 326 2.23 8.28 -11.85
C SER A 326 1.47 7.26 -12.68
N LEU A 327 1.06 7.63 -13.89
CA LEU A 327 0.48 6.71 -14.86
C LEU A 327 1.48 6.31 -15.96
N GLU A 328 2.73 6.74 -15.82
CA GLU A 328 3.79 6.45 -16.78
C GLU A 328 4.37 5.03 -16.56
N PRO A 329 4.51 4.23 -17.63
CA PRO A 329 5.02 2.85 -17.52
C PRO A 329 6.41 2.74 -16.89
N GLU A 330 7.30 3.71 -17.13
CA GLU A 330 8.67 3.72 -16.61
C GLU A 330 8.76 3.91 -15.09
N ASP A 331 7.72 4.47 -14.47
CA ASP A 331 7.71 4.71 -13.03
C ASP A 331 7.27 3.48 -12.24
N TRP A 332 6.72 2.48 -12.92
CA TRP A 332 6.18 1.25 -12.36
C TRP A 332 7.06 0.01 -12.62
N LEU A 333 8.29 0.26 -13.05
CA LEU A 333 9.26 -0.81 -13.22
C LEU A 333 9.59 -1.44 -11.89
#